data_AF-A0A2E5EZY1-F1
#
_entry.id   AF-A0A2E5EZY1-F1
#
_cell.length_a   1.000
_cell.length_b   1.000
_cell.length_c   1.000
_cell.angle_alpha   90.00
_cell.angle_beta   90.00
_cell.angle_gamma   90.00
#
_symmetry.space_group_name_H-M   'P 1'
#
loop_
_entity.id
_entity.type
_entity.pdbx_description
1 polymer ?
#
loop_
_entity_poly.entity_id
_entity_poly.type
_entity_poly.pdbx_seq_one_letter_code
_entity_poly.pdbx_strand_id
1 'polypeptide(L)'
;MSRTKDNAGQFLEAYILHASGKGRKHIFEVLNERYQDQSVSLRTIGAWLQRFRTMPEDVVALDKEFEWHECEEYGIPWEASRLMMSLLEAYAYPPSARTAKWIWRISCVADWSRAPEKLLQLADMYTNHERELLFNGKTTFTYKDLNTEMQIQSSALRATEGMRTS
;
A
#
# COMPACT_ATOMS: atom_id res chain seq x y z
N MET A 1 13.00 27.34 -8.77
CA MET A 1 11.64 26.84 -8.49
C MET A 1 11.64 26.30 -7.06
N SER A 2 10.84 26.86 -6.17
CA SER A 2 10.74 26.36 -4.79
C SER A 2 10.08 24.99 -4.84
N ARG A 3 10.84 23.92 -4.56
CA ARG A 3 10.26 22.60 -4.29
C ARG A 3 9.37 22.78 -3.06
N THR A 4 8.08 22.60 -3.23
CA THR A 4 7.12 22.67 -2.12
C THR A 4 7.27 21.37 -1.33
N LYS A 5 7.33 21.50 0.00
CA LYS A 5 7.44 20.35 0.90
C LYS A 5 6.25 19.41 0.70
N ASP A 6 6.47 18.20 0.18
CA ASP A 6 5.42 17.17 0.06
C ASP A 6 5.08 16.62 1.45
N ASN A 7 4.27 17.39 2.17
CA ASN A 7 3.89 17.08 3.54
C ASN A 7 2.88 15.92 3.59
N ALA A 8 2.09 15.71 2.53
CA ALA A 8 1.09 14.65 2.48
C ALA A 8 1.76 13.29 2.24
N GLY A 9 2.69 13.19 1.28
CA GLY A 9 3.47 11.99 1.05
C GLY A 9 4.31 11.61 2.27
N GLN A 10 5.01 12.57 2.87
CA GLN A 10 5.79 12.34 4.09
C GLN A 10 4.92 11.92 5.28
N PHE A 11 3.68 12.42 5.40
CA PHE A 11 2.74 12.01 6.44
C PHE A 11 2.33 10.55 6.28
N LEU A 12 1.99 10.14 5.05
CA LEU A 12 1.62 8.76 4.75
C LEU A 12 2.79 7.80 4.97
N GLU A 13 4.00 8.18 4.55
CA GLU A 13 5.20 7.37 4.79
C GLU A 13 5.53 7.25 6.28
N ALA A 14 5.39 8.34 7.05
CA ALA A 14 5.53 8.31 8.51
C ALA A 14 4.51 7.37 9.17
N TYR A 15 3.28 7.31 8.65
CA TYR A 15 2.26 6.39 9.15
C TYR A 15 2.64 4.94 8.91
N ILE A 16 3.10 4.59 7.70
CA ILE A 16 3.53 3.23 7.35
C ILE A 16 4.71 2.77 8.22
N LEU A 17 5.69 3.66 8.44
CA LEU A 17 6.80 3.39 9.34
C LEU A 17 6.34 3.23 10.80
N HIS A 18 5.35 4.02 11.24
CA HIS A 18 4.79 3.86 12.58
C HIS A 18 4.05 2.52 12.75
N ALA A 19 3.25 2.11 11.76
CA ALA A 19 2.51 0.86 11.76
C ALA A 19 3.46 -0.37 11.79
N SER A 20 4.62 -0.28 11.15
CA SER A 20 5.72 -1.27 11.25
C SER A 20 6.55 -1.16 12.55
N GLY A 21 6.04 -0.45 13.56
CA GLY A 21 6.65 -0.36 14.89
C GLY A 21 7.82 0.60 15.00
N LYS A 22 8.12 1.42 13.98
CA LYS A 22 9.24 2.36 14.04
C LYS A 22 8.91 3.55 14.94
N GLY A 23 9.90 3.92 15.76
CA GLY A 23 9.83 5.08 16.65
C GLY A 23 10.16 6.40 15.96
N ARG A 24 9.83 7.52 16.62
CA ARG A 24 10.02 8.89 16.12
C ARG A 24 11.39 9.18 15.50
N LYS A 25 12.49 8.74 16.14
CA LYS A 25 13.86 8.99 15.66
C LYS A 25 14.13 8.28 14.34
N HIS A 26 13.77 7.00 14.27
CA HIS A 26 13.97 6.20 13.06
C HIS A 26 13.11 6.70 11.90
N ILE A 27 11.85 7.09 12.16
CA ILE A 27 10.99 7.71 11.14
C ILE A 27 11.66 8.98 10.59
N PHE A 28 12.23 9.82 11.47
CA PHE A 28 12.92 11.03 11.04
C PHE A 28 14.16 10.72 10.20
N GLU A 29 14.98 9.74 10.59
CA GLU A 29 16.17 9.33 9.84
C GLU A 29 15.80 8.91 8.41
N VAL A 30 14.79 8.03 8.26
CA VAL A 30 14.31 7.55 6.96
C VAL A 30 13.79 8.70 6.10
N LEU A 31 12.93 9.56 6.65
CA LEU A 31 12.40 10.70 5.91
C LEU A 31 13.49 11.73 5.57
N ASN A 32 14.45 11.94 6.46
CA ASN A 32 15.56 12.87 6.24
C ASN A 32 16.53 12.37 5.15
N GLU A 33 16.80 11.08 5.09
CA GLU A 33 17.59 10.48 4.01
C GLU A 33 16.89 10.66 2.65
N ARG A 34 15.58 10.41 2.60
CA ARG A 34 14.80 10.45 1.35
C ARG A 34 14.48 11.86 0.86
N TYR A 35 14.07 12.75 1.76
CA TYR A 35 13.58 14.09 1.41
C TYR A 35 14.58 15.21 1.67
N GLN A 36 15.69 14.93 2.38
CA GLN A 36 16.78 15.87 2.62
C GLN A 36 16.29 17.24 3.17
N ASP A 37 16.60 18.33 2.49
CA ASP A 37 16.19 19.70 2.84
C ASP A 37 14.67 19.90 2.88
N GLN A 38 13.92 19.01 2.20
CA GLN A 38 12.47 18.98 2.20
C GLN A 38 11.89 18.07 3.30
N SER A 39 12.70 17.47 4.17
CA SER A 39 12.21 16.58 5.23
C SER A 39 11.48 17.31 6.35
N VAL A 40 10.43 16.71 6.89
CA VAL A 40 9.72 17.21 8.07
C VAL A 40 10.57 17.16 9.33
N SER A 41 10.33 18.12 10.23
CA SER A 41 11.07 18.18 11.48
C SER A 41 10.68 17.03 12.43
N LEU A 42 11.58 16.69 13.36
CA LEU A 42 11.25 15.80 14.48
C LEU A 42 10.00 16.27 15.24
N ARG A 43 9.78 17.58 15.37
CA ARG A 43 8.59 18.14 16.03
C ARG A 43 7.31 17.77 15.27
N THR A 44 7.31 17.92 13.95
CA THR A 44 6.21 17.56 13.07
C THR A 44 5.87 16.07 13.19
N ILE A 45 6.87 15.19 13.12
CA ILE A 45 6.69 13.74 13.31
C ILE A 45 6.12 13.43 14.70
N GLY A 46 6.56 14.13 15.73
CA GLY A 46 6.02 13.99 17.09
C GLY A 46 4.52 14.30 17.16
N ALA A 47 4.05 15.33 16.46
CA ALA A 47 2.63 15.67 16.38
C ALA A 47 1.84 14.60 15.59
N TRP A 48 2.39 14.09 14.50
CA TRP A 48 1.76 13.01 13.73
C TRP A 48 1.63 11.72 14.53
N LEU A 49 2.65 11.33 15.30
CA LEU A 49 2.58 10.14 16.15
C LEU A 49 1.49 10.24 17.22
N GLN A 50 1.21 11.43 17.75
CA GLN A 50 0.07 11.59 18.66
C GLN A 50 -1.25 11.31 17.95
N ARG A 51 -1.38 11.75 16.69
CA ARG A 51 -2.55 11.48 15.86
C ARG A 51 -2.66 10.00 15.49
N PHE A 52 -1.56 9.32 15.17
CA PHE A 52 -1.61 7.90 14.83
C PHE A 52 -2.04 7.03 16.01
N ARG A 53 -1.66 7.40 17.23
CA ARG A 53 -2.08 6.66 18.45
C ARG A 53 -3.55 6.75 18.78
N THR A 54 -4.30 7.67 18.19
CA THR A 54 -5.76 7.74 18.38
C THR A 54 -6.52 6.83 17.43
N MET A 55 -5.82 6.13 16.52
CA MET A 55 -6.44 5.22 15.56
C MET A 55 -6.91 3.92 16.24
N PRO A 56 -8.04 3.34 15.81
CA PRO A 56 -8.47 2.02 16.25
C PRO A 56 -7.39 0.96 15.98
N GLU A 57 -7.19 0.04 16.93
CA GLU A 57 -6.14 -0.97 16.85
C GLU A 57 -6.35 -1.93 15.67
N ASP A 58 -7.59 -2.33 15.41
CA ASP A 58 -7.99 -3.16 14.27
C ASP A 58 -7.64 -2.51 12.92
N VAL A 59 -7.78 -1.19 12.82
CA VAL A 59 -7.41 -0.44 11.63
C VAL A 59 -5.89 -0.44 11.44
N VAL A 60 -5.13 -0.20 12.51
CA VAL A 60 -3.66 -0.18 12.47
C VAL A 60 -3.07 -1.58 12.27
N ALA A 61 -3.73 -2.62 12.77
CA ALA A 61 -3.30 -4.01 12.62
C ALA A 61 -3.18 -4.41 11.14
N LEU A 62 -4.10 -3.94 10.29
CA LEU A 62 -4.03 -4.18 8.85
C LEU A 62 -2.82 -3.50 8.17
N ASP A 63 -2.23 -2.49 8.80
CA ASP A 63 -1.07 -1.76 8.27
C ASP A 63 0.26 -2.25 8.85
N LYS A 64 0.24 -3.26 9.73
CA LYS A 64 1.42 -4.04 10.14
C LYS A 64 1.86 -4.99 9.02
N GLU A 65 3.09 -5.47 9.14
CA GLU A 65 3.67 -6.49 8.25
C GLU A 65 2.74 -7.70 8.15
N PHE A 66 2.56 -8.21 6.93
CA PHE A 66 1.71 -9.36 6.65
C PHE A 66 2.27 -10.63 7.29
N GLU A 67 1.43 -11.31 8.06
CA GLU A 67 1.74 -12.61 8.64
C GLU A 67 0.97 -13.71 7.91
N TRP A 68 1.68 -14.68 7.32
CA TRP A 68 1.04 -15.76 6.54
C TRP A 68 0.01 -16.53 7.36
N HIS A 69 0.30 -16.78 8.64
CA HIS A 69 -0.60 -17.53 9.53
C HIS A 69 -1.92 -16.79 9.85
N GLU A 70 -2.09 -15.54 9.42
CA GLU A 70 -3.27 -14.71 9.67
C GLU A 70 -4.10 -14.38 8.40
N CYS A 71 -3.84 -15.01 7.23
CA CYS A 71 -4.57 -14.69 5.98
C CYS A 71 -6.11 -14.65 6.13
N GLU A 72 -6.74 -15.59 6.85
CA GLU A 72 -8.20 -15.58 7.03
C GLU A 72 -8.69 -14.35 7.78
N GLU A 73 -7.96 -13.90 8.81
CA GLU A 73 -8.25 -12.67 9.56
C GLU A 73 -8.17 -11.43 8.66
N TYR A 74 -7.30 -11.47 7.66
CA TYR A 74 -7.21 -10.41 6.64
C TYR A 74 -8.30 -10.53 5.57
N GLY A 75 -9.08 -11.61 5.56
CA GLY A 75 -10.09 -11.93 4.56
C GLY A 75 -9.50 -12.48 3.25
N ILE A 76 -8.34 -13.12 3.32
CA ILE A 76 -7.68 -13.84 2.23
C ILE A 76 -7.89 -15.35 2.51
N PRO A 77 -8.58 -16.10 1.62
CA PRO A 77 -8.83 -17.52 1.82
C PRO A 77 -7.54 -18.34 1.92
N TRP A 78 -7.54 -19.39 2.74
CA TRP A 78 -6.36 -20.24 2.95
C TRP A 78 -5.86 -20.90 1.68
N GLU A 79 -6.77 -21.24 0.76
CA GLU A 79 -6.47 -21.80 -0.56
C GLU A 79 -5.65 -20.85 -1.44
N ALA A 80 -5.70 -19.55 -1.18
CA ALA A 80 -4.90 -18.56 -1.89
C ALA A 80 -3.45 -18.49 -1.39
N SER A 81 -3.09 -19.19 -0.31
CA SER A 81 -1.75 -19.12 0.32
C SER A 81 -0.61 -19.34 -0.67
N ARG A 82 -0.71 -20.36 -1.53
CA ARG A 82 0.37 -20.65 -2.51
C ARG A 82 0.57 -19.50 -3.49
N LEU A 83 -0.52 -18.93 -4.00
CA LEU A 83 -0.49 -17.77 -4.88
C LEU A 83 0.11 -16.57 -4.14
N MET A 84 -0.34 -16.33 -2.91
CA MET A 84 0.16 -15.23 -2.09
C MET A 84 1.65 -15.33 -1.85
N MET A 85 2.17 -16.50 -1.44
CA MET A 85 3.61 -16.67 -1.25
C MET A 85 4.40 -16.31 -2.52
N SER A 86 3.95 -16.75 -3.70
CA SER A 86 4.61 -16.41 -4.96
C SER A 86 4.55 -14.92 -5.33
N LEU A 87 3.43 -14.24 -5.03
CA LEU A 87 3.26 -12.82 -5.32
C LEU A 87 4.04 -11.93 -4.34
N LEU A 88 4.14 -12.38 -3.08
CA LEU A 88 4.82 -11.65 -2.02
C LEU A 88 6.34 -11.75 -2.13
N GLU A 89 6.87 -12.87 -2.64
CA GLU A 89 8.30 -13.00 -2.97
C GLU A 89 8.78 -11.94 -3.99
N ALA A 90 7.87 -11.49 -4.88
CA ALA A 90 8.17 -10.45 -5.86
C ALA A 90 8.11 -9.02 -5.29
N TYR A 91 7.64 -8.85 -4.05
CA TYR A 91 7.53 -7.54 -3.42
C TYR A 91 8.87 -7.15 -2.77
N ALA A 92 9.31 -5.91 -2.97
CA ALA A 92 10.65 -5.47 -2.54
C ALA A 92 10.88 -5.53 -1.01
N TYR A 93 9.81 -5.50 -0.23
CA TYR A 93 9.78 -5.54 1.23
C TYR A 93 8.56 -6.35 1.69
N PRO A 94 8.53 -6.90 2.91
CA PRO A 94 7.30 -7.48 3.44
C PRO A 94 6.16 -6.44 3.39
N PRO A 95 5.07 -6.69 2.63
CA PRO A 95 3.99 -5.72 2.54
C PRO A 95 3.14 -5.75 3.81
N SER A 96 2.33 -4.72 4.00
CA SER A 96 1.31 -4.75 5.05
C SER A 96 0.19 -5.75 4.72
N ALA A 97 -0.54 -6.22 5.73
CA ALA A 97 -1.71 -7.08 5.52
C ALA A 97 -2.76 -6.44 4.58
N ARG A 98 -2.96 -5.12 4.67
CA ARG A 98 -3.82 -4.34 3.75
C ARG A 98 -3.33 -4.42 2.31
N THR A 99 -2.04 -4.23 2.10
CA THR A 99 -1.41 -4.33 0.77
C THR A 99 -1.52 -5.75 0.23
N ALA A 100 -1.21 -6.78 1.04
CA ALA A 100 -1.33 -8.18 0.67
C ALA A 100 -2.77 -8.54 0.25
N LYS A 101 -3.77 -8.02 0.96
CA LYS A 101 -5.19 -8.18 0.60
C LYS A 101 -5.52 -7.58 -0.76
N TRP A 102 -4.98 -6.41 -1.09
CA TRP A 102 -5.19 -5.80 -2.40
C TRP A 102 -4.44 -6.52 -3.52
N ILE A 103 -3.20 -6.97 -3.28
CA ILE A 103 -2.45 -7.86 -4.18
C ILE A 103 -3.29 -9.09 -4.53
N TRP A 104 -3.84 -9.75 -3.52
CA TRP A 104 -4.73 -10.90 -3.70
C TRP A 104 -5.94 -10.55 -4.56
N ARG A 105 -6.74 -9.55 -4.14
CA ARG A 105 -7.97 -9.14 -4.84
C ARG A 105 -7.73 -8.83 -6.32
N ILE A 106 -6.65 -8.12 -6.63
CA ILE A 106 -6.31 -7.72 -8.00
C ILE A 106 -5.84 -8.94 -8.81
N SER A 107 -5.06 -9.83 -8.19
CA SER A 107 -4.61 -11.07 -8.86
C SER A 107 -5.76 -11.96 -9.32
N CYS A 108 -6.92 -11.89 -8.66
CA CYS A 108 -8.11 -12.63 -9.07
C CYS A 108 -8.79 -12.10 -10.36
N VAL A 109 -8.37 -10.95 -10.90
CA VAL A 109 -9.08 -10.29 -12.01
C VAL A 109 -8.55 -10.65 -13.40
N ALA A 110 -7.26 -10.99 -13.53
CA ALA A 110 -6.59 -11.33 -14.80
C ALA A 110 -5.29 -12.12 -14.53
N ASP A 111 -4.65 -12.70 -15.54
CA ASP A 111 -3.28 -13.18 -15.40
C ASP A 111 -2.30 -12.01 -15.50
N TRP A 112 -1.69 -11.68 -14.37
CA TRP A 112 -0.72 -10.58 -14.24
C TRP A 112 0.72 -11.03 -14.47
N SER A 113 0.98 -12.28 -14.88
CA SER A 113 2.33 -12.81 -15.14
C SER A 113 3.16 -11.95 -16.10
N ARG A 114 2.50 -11.24 -17.01
CA ARG A 114 3.15 -10.35 -18.01
C ARG A 114 3.30 -8.90 -17.55
N ALA A 115 2.67 -8.52 -16.44
CA ALA A 115 2.72 -7.17 -15.89
C ALA A 115 2.65 -7.19 -14.35
N PRO A 116 3.53 -7.95 -13.65
CA PRO A 116 3.49 -8.07 -12.19
C PRO A 116 3.68 -6.72 -11.50
N GLU A 117 4.51 -5.83 -12.05
CA GLU A 117 4.73 -4.48 -11.55
C GLU A 117 3.44 -3.65 -11.55
N LYS A 118 2.56 -3.87 -12.52
CA LYS A 118 1.29 -3.15 -12.62
C LYS A 118 0.28 -3.62 -11.59
N LEU A 119 0.26 -4.94 -11.31
CA LEU A 119 -0.51 -5.49 -10.19
C LEU A 119 -0.08 -4.85 -8.87
N LEU A 120 1.23 -4.82 -8.60
CA LEU A 120 1.77 -4.25 -7.37
C LEU A 120 1.47 -2.75 -7.26
N GLN A 121 1.66 -1.99 -8.34
CA GLN A 121 1.32 -0.57 -8.38
C GLN A 121 -0.16 -0.32 -8.06
N LEU A 122 -1.07 -1.09 -8.67
CA LEU A 122 -2.50 -0.96 -8.38
C LEU A 122 -2.81 -1.27 -6.92
N ALA A 123 -2.21 -2.32 -6.37
CA ALA A 123 -2.40 -2.69 -4.97
C ALA A 123 -1.95 -1.57 -4.02
N ASP A 124 -0.81 -0.93 -4.30
CA ASP A 124 -0.32 0.22 -3.54
C ASP A 124 -1.28 1.42 -3.65
N MET A 125 -1.85 1.68 -4.83
CA MET A 125 -2.81 2.76 -5.04
C MET A 125 -4.10 2.57 -4.22
N TYR A 126 -4.68 1.37 -4.22
CA TYR A 126 -5.84 1.06 -3.37
C TYR A 126 -5.52 1.13 -1.88
N THR A 127 -4.36 0.59 -1.49
CA THR A 127 -3.89 0.64 -0.10
C THR A 127 -3.74 2.09 0.38
N ASN A 128 -3.09 2.93 -0.42
CA ASN A 128 -2.88 4.33 -0.08
C ASN A 128 -4.17 5.13 -0.08
N HIS A 129 -5.12 4.84 -0.98
CA HIS A 129 -6.46 5.42 -0.91
C HIS A 129 -7.14 5.14 0.44
N GLU A 130 -7.14 3.88 0.90
CA GLU A 130 -7.72 3.52 2.19
C GLU A 130 -7.01 4.25 3.34
N ARG A 131 -5.68 4.30 3.34
CA ARG A 131 -4.89 5.02 4.36
C ARG A 131 -5.17 6.51 4.36
N GLU A 132 -5.28 7.13 3.20
CA GLU A 132 -5.61 8.54 3.09
C GLU A 132 -6.99 8.84 3.68
N LEU A 133 -8.00 7.98 3.45
CA LEU A 133 -9.33 8.13 4.04
C LEU A 133 -9.32 8.07 5.58
N LEU A 134 -8.37 7.36 6.19
CA LEU A 134 -8.23 7.31 7.65
C LEU A 134 -7.92 8.69 8.25
N PHE A 135 -7.25 9.54 7.48
CA PHE A 135 -6.74 10.82 7.97
C PHE A 135 -7.33 12.03 7.26
N ASN A 136 -7.88 11.87 6.06
CA ASN A 136 -8.24 12.99 5.21
C ASN A 136 -9.67 12.84 4.72
N GLY A 137 -10.37 13.96 4.55
CA GLY A 137 -11.66 13.97 3.84
C GLY A 137 -11.54 13.86 2.32
N LYS A 138 -10.32 13.71 1.79
CA LYS A 138 -9.99 13.64 0.35
C LYS A 138 -8.81 12.71 0.13
N THR A 139 -8.78 12.06 -1.03
CA THR A 139 -7.74 11.12 -1.45
C THR A 139 -7.09 11.58 -2.76
N THR A 140 -5.89 11.08 -3.03
CA THR A 140 -5.15 11.34 -4.28
C THR A 140 -5.90 10.80 -5.49
N PHE A 141 -6.41 9.57 -5.37
CA PHE A 141 -7.27 8.93 -6.36
C PHE A 141 -8.60 8.55 -5.71
N THR A 142 -9.72 8.67 -6.41
CA THR A 142 -11.00 8.14 -5.93
C THR A 142 -11.15 6.66 -6.29
N TYR A 143 -12.03 5.91 -5.62
CA TYR A 143 -12.35 4.55 -6.05
C TYR A 143 -12.80 4.47 -7.51
N LYS A 144 -13.47 5.50 -8.04
CA LYS A 144 -13.86 5.54 -9.45
C LYS A 144 -12.63 5.56 -10.36
N ASP A 145 -11.62 6.36 -10.03
CA ASP A 145 -10.38 6.45 -10.80
C ASP A 145 -9.62 5.12 -10.74
N LEU A 146 -9.50 4.54 -9.54
CA LEU A 146 -8.82 3.26 -9.31
C LEU A 146 -9.52 2.09 -10.03
N ASN A 147 -10.85 2.04 -9.98
CA ASN A 147 -11.64 1.00 -10.66
C ASN A 147 -11.50 1.12 -12.18
N THR A 148 -11.48 2.35 -12.71
CA THR A 148 -11.29 2.60 -14.14
C THR A 148 -9.92 2.11 -14.60
N GLU A 149 -8.86 2.47 -13.88
CA GLU A 149 -7.51 2.01 -14.20
C GLU A 149 -7.40 0.47 -14.12
N MET A 150 -7.93 -0.14 -13.06
CA MET A 150 -7.93 -1.61 -12.92
C MET A 150 -8.64 -2.28 -14.11
N GLN A 151 -9.78 -1.75 -14.55
CA GLN A 151 -10.52 -2.27 -15.69
C GLN A 151 -9.73 -2.16 -16.99
N ILE A 152 -9.08 -1.02 -17.25
CA ILE A 152 -8.25 -0.81 -18.44
C ILE A 152 -7.12 -1.84 -18.48
N GLN A 153 -6.36 -1.96 -17.39
CA GLN A 153 -5.19 -2.82 -17.33
C GLN A 153 -5.55 -4.31 -17.41
N SER A 154 -6.55 -4.74 -16.64
CA SER A 154 -7.00 -6.13 -16.66
C SER A 154 -7.62 -6.54 -18.01
N SER A 155 -8.33 -5.62 -18.68
CA SER A 155 -8.90 -5.90 -20.00
C SER A 155 -7.83 -6.04 -21.09
N ALA A 156 -6.78 -5.22 -21.03
CA ALA A 156 -5.65 -5.34 -21.93
C ALA A 156 -4.96 -6.72 -21.77
N LEU A 157 -4.77 -7.18 -20.53
CA LEU A 157 -4.16 -8.50 -20.26
C LEU A 157 -5.02 -9.64 -20.80
N ARG A 158 -6.32 -9.67 -20.47
CA ARG A 158 -7.27 -10.70 -20.94
C ARG A 158 -7.38 -10.77 -22.47
N ALA A 159 -7.32 -9.63 -23.16
CA ALA A 159 -7.32 -9.60 -24.62
C ALA A 159 -6.10 -10.34 -25.21
N THR A 160 -4.94 -10.25 -24.55
CA THR A 160 -3.73 -10.95 -24.98
C THR A 160 -3.72 -12.44 -24.63
N GLU A 161 -4.46 -12.85 -23.60
CA GLU A 161 -4.65 -14.26 -23.24
C GLU A 161 -5.54 -14.99 -24.27
N GLY A 162 -6.64 -14.36 -24.70
CA GLY A 162 -7.55 -14.92 -25.70
C GLY A 162 -6.88 -15.20 -27.06
N MET A 163 -5.90 -14.37 -27.45
CA MET A 163 -5.11 -14.58 -28.67
C MET A 163 -4.17 -15.80 -28.62
N ARG A 164 -3.90 -16.38 -27.45
CA ARG A 164 -3.04 -17.58 -27.32
C ARG A 164 -3.79 -18.89 -27.43
N THR A 165 -5.11 -18.86 -27.28
CA THR A 165 -5.97 -20.07 -27.24
C THR A 165 -6.74 -20.29 -28.55
N SER A 166 -6.47 -19.45 -29.56
CA SER A 166 -7.00 -19.52 -30.94
C SER A 166 -5.89 -19.95 -31.90
#